data_AF-A0A3Q1N737-F1
#
_entry.id   AF-A0A3Q1N737-F1
#
_cell.length_a   1.000
_cell.length_b   1.000
_cell.length_c   1.000
_cell.angle_alpha   90.00
_cell.angle_beta   90.00
_cell.angle_gamma   90.00
#
_symmetry.space_group_name_H-M   'P 1'
#
loop_
_entity.id
_entity.type
_entity.pdbx_description
1 polymer ?
#
loop_
_entity_poly.entity_id
_entity_poly.type
_entity_poly.pdbx_seq_one_letter_code
_entity_poly.pdbx_strand_id
1 'polypeptide(L)'
;MACQAPRYVATSYKEGSLGTQPASNPPTFQSLFPPTVSPTTTPAFPGFLKDPSCLLAPAQADLCIMTRLLGYVDLSEPHFVAAVLAIVFNPLFWNVVARWEHKTRKLSKAFGSPRLACYTLGGAILLLNVLRSHCFTQAMLSQPRMQSLDNPAVYHVGLALLGVGGVFVLSSFLALGFTGTFLGDYFGILKEARVTMFPFSVLDNPMYWGSTAIYLGWAIVHASPTGLLLTALVALIYMVAIVYEEPFTAEIYQQKASQAYKRS
;
A
#
# COMPACT_ATOMS: atom_id res chain seq x y z
N MET A 1 -29.56 49.24 9.38
CA MET A 1 -28.95 49.47 8.05
C MET A 1 -29.06 48.19 7.25
N ALA A 2 -30.10 48.10 6.42
CA ALA A 2 -30.32 46.99 5.50
C ALA A 2 -29.99 47.50 4.10
N CYS A 3 -29.23 46.73 3.32
CA CYS A 3 -29.18 46.93 1.88
C CYS A 3 -29.06 45.56 1.19
N GLN A 4 -30.11 45.25 0.44
CA GLN A 4 -30.27 44.06 -0.40
C GLN A 4 -29.41 44.15 -1.67
N ALA A 5 -29.14 42.97 -2.23
CA ALA A 5 -28.49 42.71 -3.52
C ALA A 5 -29.22 43.32 -4.73
N PRO A 6 -28.59 43.25 -5.92
CA PRO A 6 -29.32 42.98 -7.15
C PRO A 6 -28.78 41.77 -7.94
N ARG A 7 -29.74 41.02 -8.53
CA ARG A 7 -29.57 40.03 -9.60
C ARG A 7 -29.33 40.74 -10.95
N TYR A 8 -28.56 40.13 -11.85
CA TYR A 8 -28.69 40.23 -13.32
C TYR A 8 -28.20 38.88 -13.90
N VAL A 9 -29.05 38.01 -14.47
CA VAL A 9 -29.75 38.00 -15.79
C VAL A 9 -28.81 37.64 -16.94
N ALA A 10 -29.25 36.60 -17.67
CA ALA A 10 -28.64 35.94 -18.80
C ALA A 10 -28.47 36.84 -20.04
N THR A 11 -27.40 36.58 -20.81
CA THR A 11 -27.24 37.07 -22.18
C THR A 11 -27.41 35.92 -23.17
N SER A 12 -28.44 36.07 -23.99
CA SER A 12 -28.72 35.34 -25.22
C SER A 12 -27.78 35.82 -26.34
N TYR A 13 -27.30 34.91 -27.19
CA TYR A 13 -26.74 35.26 -28.50
C TYR A 13 -27.55 34.57 -29.59
N LYS A 14 -28.02 35.39 -30.53
CA LYS A 14 -28.84 35.03 -31.71
C LYS A 14 -28.00 34.45 -32.84
N GLU A 15 -28.66 33.58 -33.60
CA GLU A 15 -28.23 32.84 -34.79
C GLU A 15 -27.78 33.70 -35.98
N GLY A 16 -26.86 33.13 -36.76
CA GLY A 16 -26.61 33.45 -38.16
C GLY A 16 -26.51 32.16 -38.99
N SER A 17 -27.56 31.88 -39.77
CA SER A 17 -27.64 30.96 -40.91
C SER A 17 -26.59 31.31 -41.99
N LEU A 18 -26.02 30.42 -42.81
CA LEU A 18 -26.64 29.46 -43.73
C LEU A 18 -25.52 28.59 -44.37
N GLY A 19 -25.76 27.29 -44.60
CA GLY A 19 -24.81 26.44 -45.37
C GLY A 19 -25.10 24.94 -45.25
N THR A 20 -26.13 24.47 -45.95
CA THR A 20 -26.48 23.05 -46.14
C THR A 20 -25.44 22.29 -46.97
N GLN A 21 -24.95 21.16 -46.46
CA GLN A 21 -24.35 20.03 -47.20
C GLN A 21 -24.68 18.71 -46.46
N PRO A 22 -24.84 17.57 -47.17
CA PRO A 22 -25.70 16.47 -46.74
C PRO A 22 -25.05 15.48 -45.77
N ALA A 23 -25.92 14.72 -45.12
CA ALA A 23 -25.66 13.72 -44.09
C ALA A 23 -24.54 12.72 -44.43
N SER A 24 -23.57 12.60 -43.52
CA SER A 24 -22.75 11.41 -43.37
C SER A 24 -23.04 10.79 -42.00
N ASN A 25 -23.26 9.48 -41.98
CA ASN A 25 -23.74 8.70 -40.84
C ASN A 25 -22.88 8.90 -39.57
N PRO A 26 -23.47 8.83 -38.36
CA PRO A 26 -22.69 8.88 -37.12
C PRO A 26 -21.79 7.64 -37.01
N PRO A 27 -20.53 7.78 -36.56
CA PRO A 27 -19.67 6.65 -36.30
C PRO A 27 -20.19 5.85 -35.11
N THR A 28 -20.36 4.55 -35.32
CA THR A 28 -20.73 3.55 -34.32
C THR A 28 -19.72 3.57 -33.16
N PHE A 29 -20.19 3.34 -31.94
CA PHE A 29 -19.48 3.39 -30.64
C PHE A 29 -18.31 2.39 -30.46
N GLN A 30 -17.76 1.82 -31.54
CA GLN A 30 -16.74 0.77 -31.53
C GLN A 30 -15.30 1.27 -31.73
N SER A 31 -15.06 2.58 -31.88
CA SER A 31 -13.72 3.11 -32.17
C SER A 31 -12.89 3.53 -30.93
N LEU A 32 -13.32 3.22 -29.70
CA LEU A 32 -12.63 3.62 -28.47
C LEU A 32 -11.91 2.51 -27.69
N PHE A 33 -11.78 1.30 -28.24
CA PHE A 33 -10.99 0.22 -27.62
C PHE A 33 -9.78 -0.14 -28.51
N PRO A 34 -8.56 -0.29 -27.93
CA PRO A 34 -7.43 -0.81 -28.68
C PRO A 34 -7.71 -2.25 -29.16
N PRO A 35 -7.08 -2.70 -30.26
CA PRO A 35 -7.36 -4.02 -30.82
C PRO A 35 -7.01 -5.11 -29.82
N THR A 36 -7.93 -6.06 -29.68
CA THR A 36 -7.78 -7.33 -28.99
C THR A 36 -6.48 -7.99 -29.41
N VAL A 37 -5.55 -8.13 -28.48
CA VAL A 37 -4.35 -8.96 -28.67
C VAL A 37 -4.82 -10.41 -28.78
N SER A 38 -4.63 -10.98 -29.97
CA SER A 38 -4.81 -12.42 -30.22
C SER A 38 -4.07 -13.26 -29.18
N PRO A 39 -4.60 -14.43 -28.79
CA PRO A 39 -3.95 -15.29 -27.81
C PRO A 39 -2.70 -15.90 -28.42
N THR A 40 -1.55 -15.27 -28.18
CA THR A 40 -0.25 -15.85 -28.49
C THR A 40 0.03 -16.94 -27.47
N THR A 41 -0.12 -18.18 -27.90
CA THR A 41 0.60 -19.38 -27.46
C THR A 41 0.82 -19.50 -25.94
N THR A 42 -0.18 -20.04 -25.25
CA THR A 42 0.03 -20.70 -23.96
C THR A 42 1.11 -21.77 -24.11
N PRO A 43 2.19 -21.80 -23.30
CA PRO A 43 2.99 -23.00 -23.22
C PRO A 43 2.10 -24.06 -22.56
N ALA A 44 1.74 -25.09 -23.34
CA ALA A 44 1.13 -26.29 -22.81
C ALA A 44 2.12 -26.91 -21.81
N PHE A 45 1.81 -26.81 -20.52
CA PHE A 45 2.48 -27.61 -19.51
C PHE A 45 2.13 -29.08 -19.75
N PRO A 46 3.11 -29.97 -19.97
CA PRO A 46 2.83 -31.38 -20.17
C PRO A 46 2.33 -32.00 -18.85
N GLY A 47 1.14 -32.59 -18.93
CA GLY A 47 0.57 -33.62 -18.04
C GLY A 47 1.01 -33.65 -16.57
N PHE A 48 0.20 -33.08 -15.68
CA PHE A 48 0.18 -33.46 -14.27
C PHE A 48 -1.25 -33.52 -13.72
N LEU A 49 -2.09 -34.27 -14.44
CA LEU A 49 -3.49 -34.54 -14.10
C LEU A 49 -3.62 -36.01 -13.68
N LYS A 50 -2.81 -36.45 -12.71
CA LYS A 50 -2.93 -37.76 -12.07
C LYS A 50 -2.04 -37.88 -10.82
N ASP A 51 -2.35 -37.11 -9.77
CA ASP A 51 -1.86 -37.49 -8.45
C ASP A 51 -3.00 -37.37 -7.42
N PRO A 52 -3.67 -38.49 -7.07
CA PRO A 52 -4.73 -38.52 -6.06
C PRO A 52 -4.20 -38.38 -4.62
N SER A 53 -2.90 -38.16 -4.44
CA SER A 53 -2.17 -38.19 -3.18
C SER A 53 -2.29 -36.90 -2.35
N CYS A 54 -2.96 -35.87 -2.85
CA CYS A 54 -3.16 -34.60 -2.13
C CYS A 54 -4.34 -34.59 -1.12
N LEU A 55 -5.02 -35.73 -0.93
CA LEU A 55 -6.23 -35.80 -0.10
C LEU A 55 -6.00 -36.25 1.36
N LEU A 56 -4.75 -36.46 1.79
CA LEU A 56 -4.47 -37.05 3.11
C LEU A 56 -3.26 -36.40 3.81
N ALA A 57 -3.46 -35.19 4.35
CA ALA A 57 -2.80 -34.58 5.53
C ALA A 57 -2.72 -33.06 5.36
N PRO A 58 -3.08 -32.24 6.37
CA PRO A 58 -3.06 -30.77 6.26
C PRO A 58 -1.67 -30.23 5.87
N ALA A 59 -0.60 -30.75 6.48
CA ALA A 59 0.78 -30.33 6.17
C ALA A 59 1.23 -30.69 4.73
N GLN A 60 0.67 -31.76 4.14
CA GLN A 60 1.02 -32.22 2.79
C GLN A 60 0.25 -31.44 1.72
N ALA A 61 -0.99 -31.03 2.03
CA ALA A 61 -1.75 -30.08 1.24
C ALA A 61 -1.10 -28.69 1.24
N ASP A 62 -0.62 -28.21 2.39
CA ASP A 62 0.08 -26.93 2.52
C ASP A 62 1.36 -26.89 1.67
N LEU A 63 2.16 -27.96 1.72
CA LEU A 63 3.36 -28.09 0.89
C LEU A 63 3.02 -28.10 -0.60
N CYS A 64 1.97 -28.82 -1.01
CA CYS A 64 1.53 -28.86 -2.42
C CYS A 64 1.04 -27.49 -2.90
N ILE A 65 0.29 -26.76 -2.07
CA ILE A 65 -0.17 -25.40 -2.39
C ILE A 65 1.03 -24.47 -2.55
N MET A 66 2.01 -24.51 -1.63
CA MET A 66 3.22 -23.69 -1.74
C MET A 66 4.06 -24.04 -2.97
N THR A 67 4.26 -25.33 -3.27
CA THR A 67 5.01 -25.76 -4.46
C THR A 67 4.29 -25.35 -5.75
N ARG A 68 2.95 -25.44 -5.80
CA ARG A 68 2.17 -24.92 -6.92
C ARG A 68 2.32 -23.42 -7.04
N LEU A 69 2.21 -22.68 -5.93
CA LEU A 69 2.30 -21.22 -5.93
C LEU A 69 3.68 -20.72 -6.38
N LEU A 70 4.76 -21.37 -5.94
CA LEU A 70 6.12 -21.11 -6.41
C LEU A 70 6.32 -21.53 -7.88
N GLY A 71 5.62 -22.56 -8.36
CA GLY A 71 5.62 -22.96 -9.76
C GLY A 71 4.88 -21.99 -10.70
N TYR A 72 3.99 -21.14 -10.15
CA TYR A 72 3.29 -20.09 -10.90
C TYR A 72 4.07 -18.77 -11.02
N VAL A 73 5.10 -18.59 -10.19
CA VAL A 73 5.76 -17.30 -10.02
C VAL A 73 7.17 -17.37 -10.60
N ASP A 74 7.44 -16.52 -11.59
CA ASP A 74 8.80 -16.31 -12.07
C ASP A 74 9.55 -15.38 -11.11
N LEU A 75 10.48 -15.96 -10.34
CA LEU A 75 11.30 -15.24 -9.35
C LEU A 75 12.44 -14.44 -9.98
N SER A 76 12.80 -14.74 -11.25
CA SER A 76 13.87 -14.04 -11.98
C SER A 76 13.35 -12.85 -12.78
N GLU A 77 12.03 -12.66 -12.82
CA GLU A 77 11.38 -11.57 -13.52
C GLU A 77 11.81 -10.20 -12.91
N PRO A 78 12.27 -9.23 -13.73
CA PRO A 78 12.81 -7.97 -13.22
C PRO A 78 11.85 -7.15 -12.34
N HIS A 79 10.56 -7.10 -12.65
CA HIS A 79 9.59 -6.38 -11.82
C HIS A 79 9.39 -7.08 -10.48
N PHE A 80 9.40 -8.41 -10.43
CA PHE A 80 9.36 -9.17 -9.18
C PHE A 80 10.56 -8.86 -8.28
N VAL A 81 11.78 -8.90 -8.84
CA VAL A 81 12.99 -8.56 -8.09
C VAL A 81 12.93 -7.11 -7.60
N ALA A 82 12.51 -6.17 -8.45
CA ALA A 82 12.33 -4.77 -8.05
C ALA A 82 11.30 -4.61 -6.92
N ALA A 83 10.19 -5.36 -6.96
CA ALA A 83 9.19 -5.35 -5.89
C ALA A 83 9.76 -5.87 -4.57
N VAL A 84 10.46 -7.02 -4.59
CA VAL A 84 11.13 -7.58 -3.41
C VAL A 84 12.11 -6.57 -2.81
N LEU A 85 12.98 -5.98 -3.63
CA LEU A 85 13.94 -4.98 -3.19
C LEU A 85 13.23 -3.76 -2.59
N ALA A 86 12.18 -3.24 -3.23
CA ALA A 86 11.43 -2.10 -2.72
C ALA A 86 10.66 -2.40 -1.42
N ILE A 87 10.18 -3.63 -1.24
CA ILE A 87 9.51 -4.08 -0.01
C ILE A 87 10.49 -4.15 1.16
N VAL A 88 11.67 -4.75 0.93
CA VAL A 88 12.69 -4.94 1.98
C VAL A 88 13.40 -3.61 2.30
N PHE A 89 13.74 -2.83 1.28
CA PHE A 89 14.49 -1.59 1.45
C PHE A 89 13.72 -0.54 2.26
N ASN A 90 12.40 -0.46 2.07
CA ASN A 90 11.59 0.57 2.71
C ASN A 90 11.74 0.54 4.25
N PRO A 91 11.42 -0.57 4.94
CA PRO A 91 11.55 -0.61 6.40
C PRO A 91 12.95 -0.49 6.93
N LEU A 92 13.94 -0.95 6.16
CA LEU A 92 15.34 -0.75 6.49
C LEU A 92 15.74 0.72 6.42
N PHE A 93 15.32 1.44 5.36
CA PHE A 93 15.64 2.83 5.16
C PHE A 93 15.16 3.70 6.32
N TRP A 94 13.87 3.66 6.66
CA TRP A 94 13.37 4.53 7.72
C TRP A 94 13.90 4.14 9.10
N ASN A 95 14.07 2.84 9.40
CA ASN A 95 14.66 2.41 10.68
C ASN A 95 16.11 2.88 10.82
N VAL A 96 16.93 2.73 9.78
CA VAL A 96 18.34 3.13 9.82
C VAL A 96 18.46 4.65 9.93
N VAL A 97 17.75 5.39 9.08
CA VAL A 97 17.84 6.85 9.04
C VAL A 97 17.31 7.48 10.32
N ALA A 98 16.17 7.00 10.84
CA ALA A 98 15.59 7.53 12.07
C ALA A 98 16.49 7.26 13.29
N ARG A 99 17.04 6.05 13.44
CA ARG A 99 17.99 5.74 14.53
C ARG A 99 19.29 6.53 14.42
N TRP A 100 19.80 6.68 13.21
CA TRP A 100 20.98 7.50 12.97
C TRP A 100 20.73 8.96 13.37
N GLU A 101 19.55 9.49 13.04
CA GLU A 101 19.15 10.81 13.48
C GLU A 101 19.02 10.88 15.01
N HIS A 102 18.34 9.93 15.66
CA HIS A 102 18.20 9.91 17.11
C HIS A 102 19.56 9.97 17.83
N LYS A 103 20.56 9.23 17.33
CA LYS A 103 21.92 9.21 17.91
C LYS A 103 22.75 10.45 17.61
N THR A 104 22.64 11.01 16.41
CA THR A 104 23.60 12.03 15.93
C THR A 104 23.03 13.44 15.84
N ARG A 105 21.71 13.58 15.74
CA ARG A 105 20.97 14.83 15.50
C ARG A 105 21.44 15.59 14.25
N LYS A 106 22.09 14.90 13.30
CA LYS A 106 22.73 15.51 12.14
C LYS A 106 21.72 16.01 11.11
N LEU A 107 20.61 15.30 10.88
CA LEU A 107 19.54 15.79 10.00
C LEU A 107 18.89 17.02 10.61
N SER A 108 18.52 16.98 11.89
CA SER A 108 17.97 18.16 12.58
C SER A 108 18.88 19.39 12.44
N LYS A 109 20.20 19.19 12.56
CA LYS A 109 21.19 20.27 12.40
C LYS A 109 21.29 20.76 10.95
N ALA A 110 21.33 19.85 9.98
CA ALA A 110 21.42 20.19 8.56
C ALA A 110 20.19 20.99 8.07
N PHE A 111 18.99 20.63 8.53
CA PHE A 111 17.75 21.34 8.22
C PHE A 111 17.46 22.51 9.17
N GLY A 112 18.30 22.77 10.18
CA GLY A 112 18.11 23.81 11.18
C GLY A 112 16.93 23.60 12.14
N SER A 113 16.12 22.56 11.96
CA SER A 113 14.96 22.24 12.80
C SER A 113 14.62 20.75 12.78
N PRO A 114 14.41 20.11 13.95
CA PRO A 114 13.96 18.72 14.02
C PRO A 114 12.61 18.48 13.33
N ARG A 115 11.70 19.45 13.38
CA ARG A 115 10.39 19.33 12.71
C ARG A 115 10.57 19.30 11.20
N LEU A 116 11.34 20.24 10.65
CA LEU A 116 11.57 20.29 9.20
C LEU A 116 12.25 19.00 8.72
N ALA A 117 13.27 18.53 9.44
CA ALA A 117 13.95 17.27 9.13
C ALA A 117 12.98 16.06 9.18
N CYS A 118 12.09 15.99 10.17
CA CYS A 118 11.06 14.96 10.27
C CYS A 118 10.06 15.02 9.09
N TYR A 119 9.59 16.21 8.71
CA TYR A 119 8.71 16.38 7.54
C TYR A 119 9.39 15.96 6.24
N THR A 120 10.66 16.32 6.04
CA THR A 120 11.43 15.91 4.87
C THR A 120 11.62 14.39 4.84
N LEU A 121 11.96 13.77 5.97
CA LEU A 121 12.06 12.31 6.05
C LEU A 121 10.71 11.64 5.77
N GLY A 122 9.62 12.14 6.35
CA GLY A 122 8.27 11.64 6.10
C GLY A 122 7.86 11.74 4.63
N GLY A 123 8.22 12.85 3.96
CA GLY A 123 8.05 12.99 2.52
C GLY A 123 8.83 11.95 1.71
N ALA A 124 10.09 11.68 2.09
CA ALA A 124 10.89 10.63 1.45
C ALA A 124 10.28 9.23 1.67
N ILE A 125 9.81 8.92 2.88
CA ILE A 125 9.13 7.65 3.20
C ILE A 125 7.85 7.51 2.37
N LEU A 126 7.05 8.57 2.24
CA LEU A 126 5.85 8.56 1.39
C LEU A 126 6.19 8.24 -0.07
N LEU A 127 7.22 8.88 -0.63
CA LEU A 127 7.66 8.62 -2.00
C LEU A 127 8.13 7.17 -2.18
N LEU A 128 8.91 6.65 -1.23
CA LEU A 128 9.35 5.25 -1.27
C LEU A 128 8.18 4.27 -1.11
N ASN A 129 7.15 4.61 -0.33
CA ASN A 129 5.93 3.81 -0.21
C ASN A 129 5.13 3.79 -1.52
N VAL A 130 5.07 4.92 -2.24
CA VAL A 130 4.48 4.98 -3.59
C VAL A 130 5.26 4.12 -4.56
N LEU A 131 6.60 4.24 -4.56
CA LEU A 131 7.47 3.43 -5.41
C LEU A 131 7.28 1.93 -5.14
N ARG A 132 7.26 1.52 -3.87
CA ARG A 132 7.01 0.11 -3.50
C ARG A 132 5.65 -0.37 -3.99
N SER A 133 4.59 0.41 -3.80
CA SER A 133 3.25 0.03 -4.28
C SER A 133 3.20 -0.08 -5.80
N HIS A 134 3.94 0.79 -6.50
CA HIS A 134 4.07 0.71 -7.94
C HIS A 134 4.80 -0.57 -8.36
N CYS A 135 5.99 -0.86 -7.80
CA CYS A 135 6.74 -2.08 -8.10
C CYS A 135 5.94 -3.35 -7.77
N PHE A 136 5.26 -3.38 -6.62
CA PHE A 136 4.36 -4.48 -6.24
C PHE A 136 3.29 -4.70 -7.31
N THR A 137 2.64 -3.63 -7.76
CA THR A 137 1.57 -3.73 -8.76
C THR A 137 2.12 -4.17 -10.11
N GLN A 138 3.28 -3.65 -10.53
CA GLN A 138 3.91 -4.07 -11.79
C GLN A 138 4.29 -5.56 -11.77
N ALA A 139 4.90 -6.04 -10.68
CA ALA A 139 5.23 -7.46 -10.51
C ALA A 139 3.98 -8.35 -10.52
N MET A 140 2.88 -7.86 -9.95
CA MET A 140 1.62 -8.58 -9.92
C MET A 140 0.97 -8.68 -11.31
N LEU A 141 1.08 -7.62 -12.12
CA LEU A 141 0.52 -7.54 -13.47
C LEU A 141 1.40 -8.22 -14.53
N SER A 142 2.71 -8.34 -14.30
CA SER A 142 3.65 -9.00 -15.21
C SER A 142 3.57 -10.53 -15.19
N GLN A 143 2.84 -11.10 -14.22
CA GLN A 143 2.81 -12.54 -13.97
C GLN A 143 1.42 -13.18 -14.15
N PRO A 144 1.34 -14.51 -14.36
CA PRO A 144 0.08 -15.20 -14.60
C PRO A 144 -0.93 -15.07 -13.46
N ARG A 145 -2.21 -15.00 -13.81
CA ARG A 145 -3.33 -15.03 -12.87
C ARG A 145 -3.77 -16.46 -12.61
N MET A 146 -4.30 -16.72 -11.41
CA MET A 146 -4.81 -18.03 -11.03
C MET A 146 -6.33 -18.06 -11.12
N GLN A 147 -6.86 -18.81 -12.09
CA GLN A 147 -8.30 -18.91 -12.35
C GLN A 147 -9.12 -19.39 -11.15
N SER A 148 -8.53 -20.16 -10.22
CA SER A 148 -9.25 -20.60 -9.02
C SER A 148 -9.58 -19.47 -8.03
N LEU A 149 -8.90 -18.31 -8.13
CA LEU A 149 -9.23 -17.10 -7.38
C LEU A 149 -10.23 -16.20 -8.12
N ASP A 150 -10.55 -16.51 -9.38
CA ASP A 150 -11.42 -15.72 -10.24
C ASP A 150 -12.89 -16.09 -10.03
N ASN A 151 -13.37 -15.89 -8.80
CA ASN A 151 -14.76 -16.10 -8.39
C ASN A 151 -15.32 -14.83 -7.73
N PRO A 152 -16.55 -14.39 -8.06
CA PRO A 152 -17.21 -13.26 -7.42
C PRO A 152 -17.12 -13.22 -5.89
N ALA A 153 -17.24 -14.36 -5.21
CA ALA A 153 -17.14 -14.41 -3.74
C ALA A 153 -15.74 -13.99 -3.26
N VAL A 154 -14.69 -14.51 -3.90
CA VAL A 154 -13.28 -14.21 -3.59
C VAL A 154 -12.97 -12.73 -3.90
N TYR A 155 -13.48 -12.22 -5.01
CA TYR A 155 -13.36 -10.80 -5.36
C TYR A 155 -13.97 -9.88 -4.29
N HIS A 156 -15.17 -10.20 -3.78
CA HIS A 156 -15.80 -9.43 -2.70
C HIS A 156 -15.00 -9.49 -1.38
N VAL A 157 -14.39 -10.63 -1.07
CA VAL A 157 -13.45 -10.73 0.06
C VAL A 157 -12.25 -9.79 -0.14
N GLY A 158 -11.69 -9.73 -1.35
CA GLY A 158 -10.63 -8.80 -1.68
C GLY A 158 -11.02 -7.33 -1.50
N LEU A 159 -12.22 -6.93 -1.94
CA LEU A 159 -12.76 -5.59 -1.72
C LEU A 159 -12.98 -5.27 -0.23
N ALA A 160 -13.49 -6.23 0.55
CA ALA A 160 -13.67 -6.06 1.98
C ALA A 160 -12.33 -5.84 2.69
N LEU A 161 -11.29 -6.59 2.32
CA LEU A 161 -9.93 -6.43 2.84
C LEU A 161 -9.33 -5.06 2.50
N LEU A 162 -9.52 -4.56 1.28
CA LEU A 162 -9.13 -3.20 0.88
C LEU A 162 -9.83 -2.15 1.76
N GLY A 163 -11.14 -2.29 1.97
CA GLY A 163 -11.92 -1.38 2.80
C GLY A 163 -11.48 -1.37 4.25
N VAL A 164 -11.40 -2.54 4.89
CA VAL A 164 -10.97 -2.69 6.30
C VAL A 164 -9.53 -2.20 6.48
N GLY A 165 -8.62 -2.60 5.59
CA GLY A 165 -7.24 -2.15 5.64
C GLY A 165 -7.11 -0.63 5.48
N GLY A 166 -7.87 -0.04 4.54
CA GLY A 166 -7.96 1.41 4.36
C GLY A 166 -8.44 2.13 5.61
N VAL A 167 -9.49 1.62 6.27
CA VAL A 167 -9.98 2.17 7.54
C VAL A 167 -8.89 2.16 8.60
N PHE A 168 -8.16 1.05 8.78
CA PHE A 168 -7.08 0.97 9.77
C PHE A 168 -5.93 1.94 9.45
N VAL A 169 -5.49 2.03 8.20
CA VAL A 169 -4.40 2.95 7.81
C VAL A 169 -4.81 4.40 8.02
N LEU A 170 -5.98 4.81 7.52
CA LEU A 170 -6.44 6.19 7.59
C LEU A 170 -6.72 6.62 9.04
N SER A 171 -7.43 5.79 9.80
CA SER A 171 -7.70 6.10 11.21
C SER A 171 -6.41 6.15 12.05
N SER A 172 -5.44 5.26 11.79
CA SER A 172 -4.11 5.32 12.44
C SER A 172 -3.40 6.63 12.13
N PHE A 173 -3.41 7.05 10.86
CA PHE A 173 -2.76 8.29 10.43
C PHE A 173 -3.41 9.52 11.06
N LEU A 174 -4.74 9.58 11.07
CA LEU A 174 -5.48 10.69 11.69
C LEU A 174 -5.19 10.77 13.20
N ALA A 175 -5.09 9.63 13.85
CA ALA A 175 -4.85 9.53 15.28
C ALA A 175 -3.42 9.87 15.70
N LEU A 176 -2.43 9.41 14.93
CA LEU A 176 -1.01 9.69 15.19
C LEU A 176 -0.63 11.10 14.73
N GLY A 177 -1.20 11.56 13.62
CA GLY A 177 -0.75 12.71 12.86
C GLY A 177 0.47 12.37 12.00
N PHE A 178 0.92 13.35 11.21
CA PHE A 178 2.05 13.18 10.31
C PHE A 178 3.34 12.80 11.06
N THR A 179 3.72 13.58 12.07
CA THR A 179 4.96 13.33 12.83
C THR A 179 4.91 12.04 13.63
N GLY A 180 3.74 11.69 14.20
CA GLY A 180 3.56 10.41 14.89
C GLY A 180 3.64 9.21 13.96
N THR A 181 3.29 9.38 12.68
CA THR A 181 3.39 8.32 11.67
C THR A 181 4.81 8.17 11.13
N PHE A 182 5.51 9.28 10.92
CA PHE A 182 6.83 9.31 10.26
C PHE A 182 7.99 9.48 11.26
N LEU A 183 7.96 8.68 12.34
CA LEU A 183 9.07 8.53 13.30
C LEU A 183 9.51 9.84 13.99
N GLY A 184 8.57 10.76 14.26
CA GLY A 184 8.86 12.05 14.88
C GLY A 184 9.47 11.94 16.28
N ASP A 185 9.22 10.85 16.99
CA ASP A 185 9.84 10.51 18.27
C ASP A 185 11.38 10.41 18.18
N TYR A 186 11.92 9.90 17.07
CA TYR A 186 13.36 9.85 16.81
C TYR A 186 13.96 11.26 16.62
N PHE A 187 13.13 12.21 16.16
CA PHE A 187 13.44 13.63 16.07
C PHE A 187 13.15 14.38 17.39
N GLY A 188 12.73 13.69 18.46
CA GLY A 188 12.40 14.31 19.75
C GLY A 188 11.04 15.00 19.76
N ILE A 189 10.19 14.76 18.76
CA ILE A 189 8.81 15.25 18.68
C ILE A 189 7.90 14.20 19.30
N LEU A 190 7.88 14.18 20.63
CA LEU A 190 7.20 13.15 21.41
C LEU A 190 5.74 13.53 21.69
N LYS A 191 4.81 12.60 21.49
CA LYS A 191 3.44 12.75 21.99
C LYS A 191 3.45 12.71 23.52
N GLU A 192 2.41 13.26 24.14
CA GLU A 192 2.27 13.24 25.59
C GLU A 192 2.02 11.83 26.10
N ALA A 193 1.14 11.09 25.42
CA ALA A 193 0.80 9.71 25.73
C ALA A 193 0.68 8.86 24.45
N ARG A 194 0.82 7.55 24.62
CA ARG A 194 0.50 6.56 23.58
C ARG A 194 -0.98 6.69 23.21
N VAL A 195 -1.28 6.65 21.92
CA VAL A 195 -2.66 6.64 21.44
C VAL A 195 -3.28 5.29 21.76
N THR A 196 -4.39 5.28 22.50
CA THR A 196 -5.11 4.07 22.92
C THR A 196 -6.50 3.94 22.33
N MET A 197 -7.01 4.97 21.63
CA MET A 197 -8.31 4.92 20.98
C MET A 197 -8.26 4.19 19.63
N PHE A 198 -9.40 4.02 18.95
CA PHE A 198 -9.49 3.30 17.69
C PHE A 198 -8.60 3.94 16.60
N PRO A 199 -7.67 3.20 15.95
CA PRO A 199 -7.66 1.74 15.84
C PRO A 199 -6.75 1.00 16.83
N PHE A 200 -5.97 1.72 17.63
CA PHE A 200 -5.02 1.16 18.61
C PHE A 200 -5.70 0.46 19.79
N SER A 201 -7.00 0.68 20.02
CA SER A 201 -7.80 -0.06 21.00
C SER A 201 -8.14 -1.49 20.55
N VAL A 202 -8.05 -1.78 19.26
CA VAL A 202 -8.48 -3.05 18.65
C VAL A 202 -7.28 -3.93 18.36
N LEU A 203 -6.20 -3.34 17.86
CA LEU A 203 -5.04 -4.09 17.39
C LEU A 203 -3.76 -3.27 17.56
N ASP A 204 -2.65 -3.94 17.85
CA ASP A 204 -1.32 -3.31 17.92
C ASP A 204 -0.76 -3.08 16.52
N ASN A 205 -0.15 -1.91 16.30
CA ASN A 205 0.43 -1.53 15.01
C ASN A 205 -0.57 -1.52 13.81
N PRO A 206 -1.72 -0.84 13.94
CA PRO A 206 -2.82 -0.88 12.97
C PRO A 206 -2.47 -0.44 11.56
N MET A 207 -1.48 0.43 11.42
CA MET A 207 -1.02 0.87 10.10
C MET A 207 -0.29 -0.24 9.32
N TYR A 208 0.52 -1.06 10.00
CA TYR A 208 1.26 -2.16 9.40
C TYR A 208 0.32 -3.28 8.95
N TRP A 209 -0.62 -3.66 9.81
CA TRP A 209 -1.64 -4.67 9.49
C TRP A 209 -2.66 -4.18 8.46
N GLY A 210 -3.11 -2.93 8.57
CA GLY A 210 -4.00 -2.33 7.59
C GLY A 210 -3.37 -2.28 6.20
N SER A 211 -2.09 -1.90 6.11
CA SER A 211 -1.34 -1.91 4.84
C SER A 211 -1.20 -3.32 4.27
N THR A 212 -0.94 -4.31 5.12
CA THR A 212 -0.87 -5.73 4.72
C THR A 212 -2.22 -6.22 4.17
N ALA A 213 -3.32 -5.88 4.84
CA ALA A 213 -4.67 -6.19 4.37
C ALA A 213 -5.00 -5.53 3.02
N ILE A 214 -4.51 -4.31 2.78
CA ILE A 214 -4.64 -3.64 1.47
C ILE A 214 -3.90 -4.43 0.38
N TYR A 215 -2.63 -4.81 0.60
CA TYR A 215 -1.90 -5.61 -0.39
C TYR A 215 -2.54 -6.98 -0.63
N LEU A 216 -3.02 -7.63 0.43
CA LEU A 216 -3.74 -8.90 0.32
C LEU A 216 -5.02 -8.75 -0.50
N GLY A 217 -5.83 -7.75 -0.17
CA GLY A 217 -7.07 -7.45 -0.89
C GLY A 217 -6.82 -7.15 -2.37
N TRP A 218 -5.76 -6.39 -2.67
CA TRP A 218 -5.34 -6.09 -4.04
C TRP A 218 -4.91 -7.35 -4.81
N ALA A 219 -4.10 -8.21 -4.19
CA ALA A 219 -3.69 -9.49 -4.77
C ALA A 219 -4.88 -10.41 -5.07
N ILE A 220 -5.86 -10.45 -4.17
CA ILE A 220 -7.10 -11.25 -4.32
C ILE A 220 -7.97 -10.69 -5.44
N VAL A 221 -8.22 -9.38 -5.46
CA VAL A 221 -8.98 -8.69 -6.53
C VAL A 221 -8.36 -8.96 -7.89
N HIS A 222 -7.04 -9.07 -7.95
CA HIS A 222 -6.32 -9.38 -9.18
C HIS A 222 -6.07 -10.87 -9.43
N ALA A 223 -6.59 -11.77 -8.58
CA ALA A 223 -6.38 -13.22 -8.66
C ALA A 223 -4.89 -13.59 -8.88
N SER A 224 -3.97 -12.89 -8.20
CA SER A 224 -2.53 -12.98 -8.48
C SER A 224 -1.76 -13.77 -7.42
N PRO A 225 -1.22 -14.96 -7.75
CA PRO A 225 -0.31 -15.71 -6.88
C PRO A 225 0.93 -14.91 -6.47
N THR A 226 1.50 -14.16 -7.41
CA THR A 226 2.65 -13.27 -7.18
C THR A 226 2.32 -12.21 -6.13
N GLY A 227 1.14 -11.59 -6.26
CA GLY A 227 0.64 -10.64 -5.26
C GLY A 227 0.48 -11.27 -3.88
N LEU A 228 0.02 -12.53 -3.78
CA LEU A 228 -0.08 -13.24 -2.51
C LEU A 228 1.30 -13.50 -1.87
N LEU A 229 2.29 -13.93 -2.66
CA LEU A 229 3.67 -14.11 -2.16
C LEU A 229 4.28 -12.80 -1.70
N LEU A 230 4.17 -11.74 -2.51
CA LEU A 230 4.69 -10.42 -2.15
C LEU A 230 3.98 -9.87 -0.91
N THR A 231 2.69 -10.16 -0.72
CA THR A 231 1.95 -9.79 0.49
C THR A 231 2.49 -10.51 1.72
N ALA A 232 2.76 -11.82 1.61
CA ALA A 232 3.38 -12.58 2.70
C ALA A 232 4.76 -12.02 3.05
N LEU A 233 5.55 -11.62 2.05
CA LEU A 233 6.82 -10.94 2.25
C LEU A 233 6.64 -9.59 2.96
N VAL A 234 5.66 -8.76 2.56
CA VAL A 234 5.33 -7.51 3.24
C VAL A 234 5.01 -7.75 4.71
N ALA A 235 4.16 -8.73 5.01
CA ALA A 235 3.79 -9.08 6.38
C ALA A 235 5.02 -9.50 7.21
N LEU A 236 5.90 -10.32 6.65
CA LEU A 236 7.13 -10.77 7.30
C LEU A 236 8.07 -9.59 7.60
N ILE A 237 8.33 -8.72 6.61
CA ILE A 237 9.22 -7.58 6.82
C ILE A 237 8.62 -6.59 7.82
N TYR A 238 7.31 -6.39 7.82
CA TYR A 238 6.65 -5.56 8.83
C TYR A 238 6.74 -6.14 10.24
N MET A 239 6.62 -7.46 10.41
CA MET A 239 6.88 -8.11 11.69
C MET A 239 8.28 -7.83 12.21
N VAL A 240 9.28 -7.99 11.33
CA VAL A 240 10.67 -7.68 11.69
C VAL A 240 10.80 -6.20 12.07
N ALA A 241 10.22 -5.29 11.29
CA ALA A 241 10.24 -3.86 11.58
C ALA A 241 9.65 -3.54 12.96
N ILE A 242 8.50 -4.12 13.31
CA ILE A 242 7.83 -3.95 14.60
C ILE A 242 8.73 -4.43 15.75
N VAL A 243 9.33 -5.62 15.64
CA VAL A 243 10.24 -6.17 16.67
C VAL A 243 11.41 -5.24 16.96
N TYR A 244 11.91 -4.52 15.96
CA TYR A 244 12.95 -3.53 16.16
C TYR A 244 12.40 -2.21 16.72
N GLU A 245 11.29 -1.71 16.17
CA GLU A 245 10.73 -0.38 16.44
C GLU A 245 10.15 -0.25 17.86
N GLU A 246 9.32 -1.20 18.29
CA GLU A 246 8.61 -1.14 19.57
C GLU A 246 9.51 -0.97 20.81
N PRO A 247 10.57 -1.79 21.02
CA PRO A 247 11.42 -1.62 22.20
C PRO A 247 12.14 -0.27 22.18
N PHE A 248 12.55 0.21 21.00
CA PHE A 248 13.26 1.47 20.89
C PHE A 248 12.35 2.67 21.17
N THR A 249 11.13 2.67 20.63
CA THR A 249 10.15 3.70 20.94
C THR A 249 9.78 3.66 22.43
N ALA A 250 9.60 2.47 23.03
CA ALA A 250 9.34 2.36 24.46
C ALA A 250 10.47 2.99 25.31
N GLU A 251 11.73 2.74 24.98
CA GLU A 251 12.88 3.35 25.65
C GLU A 251 12.86 4.89 25.59
N ILE A 252 12.56 5.47 24.42
CA ILE A 252 12.47 6.93 24.26
C ILE A 252 11.42 7.52 25.22
N TYR A 253 10.23 6.90 25.30
CA TYR A 253 9.15 7.39 26.17
C TYR A 253 9.46 7.16 27.67
N GLN A 254 10.16 6.08 28.04
CA GLN A 254 10.64 5.87 29.41
C GLN A 254 11.67 6.93 29.82
N GLN A 255 12.60 7.27 28.93
CA GLN A 255 13.58 8.33 29.17
C GLN A 255 12.88 9.68 29.39
N LYS A 256 11.86 10.01 28.59
CA LYS A 256 11.04 11.22 28.78
C LYS A 256 10.39 11.23 30.17
N ALA A 257 9.75 10.13 30.58
CA ALA A 257 9.08 10.03 31.88
C ALA A 257 10.06 10.22 33.05
N SER A 258 11.24 9.58 32.99
CA SER A 258 12.27 9.72 34.04
C SER A 258 12.83 11.14 34.13
N GLN A 259 12.99 11.85 33.00
CA GLN A 259 13.43 13.24 32.99
C GLN A 259 12.37 14.19 33.55
N ALA A 260 11.09 13.93 33.30
CA ALA A 260 10.00 14.70 33.88
C ALA A 260 9.95 14.55 35.41
N TYR A 261 10.10 13.32 35.92
CA TYR A 261 10.17 13.05 37.36
C TYR A 261 11.36 13.71 38.05
N LYS A 262 12.54 13.75 37.40
CA LYS A 262 13.72 14.44 37.97
C LYS A 262 13.56 15.97 38.05
N ARG A 263 12.59 16.54 37.31
CA ARG A 263 12.35 17.98 37.24
C ARG A 263 11.20 18.45 38.16
N SER A 264 10.40 17.53 38.70
CA SER A 264 9.37 17.78 39.70
C SER A 264 9.93 17.71 41.11
#